data_AF-A0A448X3W8-F1
#
_entry.id   AF-A0A448X3W8-F1
#
_cell.length_a   1.000
_cell.length_b   1.000
_cell.length_c   1.000
_cell.angle_alpha   90.00
_cell.angle_beta   90.00
_cell.angle_gamma   90.00
#
_symmetry.space_group_name_H-M   'P 1'
#
loop_
_entity.id
_entity.type
_entity.pdbx_description
1 polymer ?
#
loop_
_entity_poly.entity_id
_entity_poly.type
_entity_poly.pdbx_seq_one_letter_code
_entity_poly.pdbx_strand_id
1 'polypeptide(L)'
;MRGLVTLIIDKIAYELGLRPLPLPRFSKFYPDHLQESPKSDRLLANPLLFSNPEWFFHLIDEILRLEDILTHKLFYPKSEPRPTDLLSVEFILARWINLEVQLANDKLDEILMQPEAWKQVFEGQKQ
;
A
#
# COMPACT_ATOMS: atom_id res chain seq x y z
N MET A 1 -17.28 7.49 12.92
CA MET A 1 -16.14 6.69 12.43
C MET A 1 -16.35 6.15 11.01
N ARG A 2 -17.48 5.51 10.68
CA ARG A 2 -17.76 4.96 9.34
C ARG A 2 -17.41 5.90 8.17
N GLY A 3 -17.91 7.14 8.20
CA GLY A 3 -17.62 8.12 7.15
C GLY A 3 -16.13 8.45 6.98
N LEU A 4 -15.36 8.48 8.07
CA LEU A 4 -13.91 8.70 8.01
C LEU A 4 -13.17 7.52 7.37
N VAL A 5 -13.54 6.29 7.73
CA VAL A 5 -12.94 5.08 7.14
C VAL A 5 -13.24 5.03 5.65
N THR A 6 -14.47 5.35 5.24
CA THR A 6 -14.82 5.48 3.83
C THR A 6 -14.02 6.57 3.11
N LEU A 7 -13.77 7.73 3.74
CA LEU A 7 -12.92 8.78 3.16
C LEU A 7 -11.49 8.27 2.89
N ILE A 8 -10.94 7.51 3.86
CA ILE A 8 -9.59 6.95 3.76
C ILE A 8 -9.54 5.91 2.65
N ILE A 9 -10.50 4.99 2.59
CA ILE A 9 -10.62 3.99 1.52
C ILE A 9 -10.73 4.66 0.16
N ASP A 10 -11.56 5.70 0.03
CA ASP A 10 -11.71 6.44 -1.23
C ASP A 10 -10.40 7.12 -1.66
N LYS A 11 -9.64 7.67 -0.69
CA LYS A 11 -8.36 8.31 -0.95
C LYS A 11 -7.30 7.29 -1.38
N ILE A 12 -7.19 6.16 -0.68
CA ILE A 12 -6.25 5.08 -1.03
C ILE A 12 -6.60 4.51 -2.41
N ALA A 13 -7.88 4.26 -2.67
CA ALA A 13 -8.34 3.78 -3.96
C ALA A 13 -8.00 4.77 -5.10
N TYR A 14 -8.07 6.08 -4.84
CA TYR A 14 -7.61 7.08 -5.79
C TYR A 14 -6.09 7.01 -6.01
N GLU A 15 -5.28 6.99 -4.94
CA GLU A 15 -3.80 6.92 -5.07
C GLU A 15 -3.35 5.66 -5.82
N LEU A 16 -4.07 4.54 -5.64
CA LEU A 16 -3.84 3.28 -6.33
C LEU A 16 -4.39 3.25 -7.77
N GLY A 17 -5.05 4.32 -8.23
CA GLY A 17 -5.64 4.39 -9.56
C GLY A 17 -6.90 3.53 -9.75
N LEU A 18 -7.47 2.99 -8.67
CA LEU A 18 -8.71 2.19 -8.71
C LEU A 18 -9.96 3.04 -8.92
N ARG A 19 -9.88 4.35 -8.64
CA ARG A 19 -11.01 5.28 -8.77
C ARG A 19 -10.58 6.60 -9.41
N PRO A 20 -11.47 7.24 -10.18
CA PRO A 20 -11.24 8.60 -10.65
C PRO A 20 -11.21 9.59 -9.48
N LEU A 21 -10.67 10.80 -9.74
CA LEU A 21 -10.54 11.87 -8.75
C LEU A 21 -11.82 11.98 -7.89
N PRO A 22 -11.74 11.78 -6.56
CA PRO A 22 -12.92 11.86 -5.73
C PRO A 22 -13.49 13.27 -5.83
N LEU A 23 -14.78 13.37 -6.15
CA LEU A 23 -15.50 14.65 -6.16
C LEU A 23 -15.24 15.35 -4.81
N PRO A 24 -14.77 16.62 -4.80
CA PRO A 24 -14.51 17.32 -3.57
C PRO A 24 -15.84 17.45 -2.80
N ARG A 25 -15.98 16.68 -1.70
CA ARG A 25 -17.22 16.62 -0.91
C ARG A 25 -17.60 17.97 -0.28
N PHE A 26 -16.64 18.91 -0.20
CA PHE A 26 -16.82 20.28 0.26
C PHE A 26 -16.81 21.34 -0.87
N SER A 27 -16.86 20.95 -2.15
CA SER A 27 -16.84 21.93 -3.25
C SER A 27 -18.03 22.90 -3.21
N LYS A 28 -19.12 22.52 -2.56
CA LYS A 28 -20.31 23.36 -2.37
C LYS A 28 -20.06 24.60 -1.49
N PHE A 29 -18.93 24.67 -0.79
CA PHE A 29 -18.56 25.80 0.07
C PHE A 29 -17.53 26.75 -0.56
N TYR A 30 -17.07 26.44 -1.78
CA TYR A 30 -16.18 27.30 -2.54
C TYR A 30 -16.92 27.86 -3.75
N PRO A 31 -16.94 29.18 -3.97
CA PRO A 31 -17.59 29.77 -5.13
C PRO A 31 -16.92 29.30 -6.43
N ASP A 32 -17.73 29.13 -7.47
CA ASP A 32 -17.52 28.45 -8.76
C ASP A 32 -16.32 28.90 -9.64
N HIS A 33 -15.36 29.66 -9.13
CA HIS A 33 -14.30 30.28 -9.94
C HIS A 33 -13.08 29.39 -10.24
N LEU A 34 -13.12 28.09 -9.91
CA LEU A 34 -12.01 27.14 -10.19
C LEU A 34 -12.45 25.86 -10.91
N GLN A 35 -13.65 25.80 -11.48
CA GLN A 35 -14.06 24.66 -12.34
C GLN A 35 -13.48 24.77 -13.75
N GLU A 36 -12.17 24.56 -13.87
CA GLU A 36 -11.65 23.91 -15.07
C GLU A 36 -11.70 22.40 -14.83
N SER A 37 -12.65 21.73 -15.50
CA SER A 37 -12.71 20.27 -15.54
C SER A 37 -11.49 19.73 -16.32
N PRO A 38 -10.58 18.95 -15.70
CA PRO A 38 -9.51 18.33 -16.46
C PRO A 38 -10.06 17.07 -17.13
N LYS A 39 -10.08 17.14 -18.46
CA LYS A 39 -10.39 16.09 -19.43
C LYS A 39 -9.75 14.74 -19.05
N SER A 40 -10.61 13.72 -18.95
CA SER A 40 -10.52 12.30 -19.35
C SER A 40 -9.21 11.49 -19.43
N ASP A 41 -8.00 12.03 -19.26
CA ASP A 41 -6.73 11.29 -19.50
C ASP A 41 -5.97 10.91 -18.22
N ARG A 42 -6.63 10.87 -17.06
CA ARG A 42 -5.97 10.56 -15.77
C ARG A 42 -5.97 9.07 -15.42
N LEU A 43 -5.56 8.22 -16.36
CA LEU A 43 -5.52 6.76 -16.20
C LEU A 43 -4.45 6.23 -15.23
N LEU A 44 -3.67 7.08 -14.57
CA LEU A 44 -2.79 6.70 -13.47
C LEU A 44 -2.77 7.85 -12.48
N ALA A 45 -3.63 7.80 -11.46
CA ALA A 45 -3.82 8.90 -10.52
C ALA A 45 -2.57 9.22 -9.68
N ASN A 46 -1.59 8.32 -9.60
CA ASN A 46 -0.26 8.64 -9.09
C ASN A 46 0.82 7.70 -9.70
N PRO A 47 1.41 8.03 -10.86
CA PRO A 47 2.44 7.19 -11.46
C PRO A 47 3.66 7.01 -10.54
N LEU A 48 3.90 7.94 -9.61
CA LEU A 48 5.04 7.87 -8.69
C LEU A 48 4.92 6.74 -7.67
N LEU A 49 3.71 6.42 -7.20
CA LEU A 49 3.45 5.25 -6.34
C LEU A 49 3.70 3.94 -7.11
N PHE A 50 3.47 3.96 -8.43
CA PHE A 50 3.75 2.82 -9.30
C PHE A 50 5.21 2.72 -9.75
N SER A 51 5.93 3.84 -9.78
CA SER A 51 7.34 3.88 -10.14
C SER A 51 8.29 3.61 -8.97
N ASN A 52 7.90 3.93 -7.72
CA ASN A 52 8.76 3.75 -6.56
C ASN A 52 8.29 2.56 -5.68
N PRO A 53 9.06 1.46 -5.57
CA PRO A 53 8.69 0.30 -4.76
C PRO A 53 8.64 0.62 -3.26
N GLU A 54 9.54 1.46 -2.74
CA GLU A 54 9.57 1.85 -1.32
C GLU A 54 8.28 2.54 -0.88
N TRP A 55 7.76 3.44 -1.73
CA TRP A 55 6.51 4.14 -1.44
C TRP A 55 5.31 3.22 -1.49
N PHE A 56 5.34 2.22 -2.37
CA PHE A 56 4.32 1.19 -2.42
C PHE A 56 4.35 0.34 -1.13
N PHE A 57 5.51 -0.14 -0.71
CA PHE A 57 5.65 -0.90 0.55
C PHE A 57 5.19 -0.10 1.77
N HIS A 58 5.62 1.16 1.90
CA HIS A 58 5.16 2.02 2.98
C HIS A 58 3.65 2.21 2.99
N LEU A 59 3.00 2.30 1.82
CA LEU A 59 1.55 2.38 1.75
C LEU A 59 0.90 1.08 2.24
N ILE A 60 1.42 -0.09 1.84
CA ILE A 60 0.94 -1.38 2.32
C ILE A 60 1.06 -1.46 3.85
N ASP A 61 2.21 -1.10 4.41
CA ASP A 61 2.45 -1.11 5.86
C ASP A 61 1.46 -0.22 6.60
N GLU A 62 1.23 1.00 6.12
CA GLU A 62 0.28 1.91 6.74
C GLU A 62 -1.18 1.43 6.62
N ILE A 63 -1.54 0.76 5.52
CA ILE A 63 -2.87 0.12 5.36
C ILE A 63 -3.04 -1.00 6.39
N LEU A 64 -2.06 -1.87 6.54
CA LEU A 64 -2.09 -3.00 7.49
C LEU A 64 -2.10 -2.51 8.94
N ARG A 65 -1.29 -1.48 9.25
CA ARG A 65 -1.26 -0.84 10.57
C ARG A 65 -2.59 -0.17 10.89
N LEU A 66 -3.21 0.51 9.91
CA LEU A 66 -4.53 1.11 10.09
C LEU A 66 -5.58 0.05 10.37
N GLU A 67 -5.54 -1.08 9.66
CA GLU A 67 -6.45 -2.20 9.87
C GLU A 67 -6.33 -2.81 11.28
N ASP A 68 -5.10 -2.96 11.79
CA ASP A 68 -4.84 -3.40 13.15
C ASP A 68 -5.49 -2.45 14.18
N ILE A 69 -5.31 -1.14 14.00
CA ILE A 69 -5.93 -0.12 14.86
C ILE A 69 -7.46 -0.18 14.76
N LEU A 70 -8.02 -0.30 13.56
CA LEU A 70 -9.46 -0.39 13.35
C LEU A 70 -10.05 -1.62 14.05
N THR A 71 -9.37 -2.77 13.96
CA THR A 71 -9.84 -4.03 14.51
C THR A 71 -9.66 -4.11 16.03
N HIS A 72 -8.48 -3.77 16.54
CA HIS A 72 -8.12 -4.03 17.94
C HIS A 72 -8.40 -2.86 18.88
N LYS A 73 -8.31 -1.61 18.40
CA LYS A 73 -8.50 -0.42 19.27
C LYS A 73 -9.86 0.22 19.10
N LEU A 74 -10.39 0.22 17.88
CA LEU A 74 -11.63 0.92 17.54
C LEU A 74 -12.83 -0.02 17.36
N PHE A 75 -12.64 -1.34 17.47
CA PHE A 75 -13.66 -2.37 17.33
C PHE A 75 -14.55 -2.15 16.10
N TYR A 76 -13.94 -1.76 14.99
CA TYR A 76 -14.64 -1.45 13.76
C TYR A 76 -15.38 -2.71 13.24
N PRO A 77 -16.65 -2.62 12.84
CA PRO A 77 -17.43 -3.77 12.40
C PRO A 77 -16.78 -4.50 11.23
N LYS A 78 -16.91 -5.83 11.19
CA LYS A 78 -16.43 -6.65 10.05
C LYS A 78 -17.36 -6.56 8.83
N SER A 79 -18.60 -6.11 9.03
CA SER A 79 -19.60 -5.93 7.96
C SER A 79 -19.39 -4.66 7.14
N GLU A 80 -18.48 -3.80 7.54
CA GLU A 80 -18.22 -2.50 6.90
C GLU A 80 -16.93 -2.57 6.08
N PRO A 81 -16.83 -1.78 4.99
CA PRO A 81 -15.68 -1.84 4.09
C PRO A 81 -14.40 -1.45 4.81
N ARG A 82 -13.31 -2.14 4.47
CA ARG A 82 -12.01 -2.03 5.12
C ARG A 82 -10.92 -1.62 4.14
N PRO A 83 -9.87 -0.92 4.63
CA PRO A 83 -8.72 -0.57 3.80
C PRO A 83 -8.04 -1.80 3.15
N THR A 84 -8.02 -2.94 3.84
CA THR A 84 -7.45 -4.20 3.34
C THR A 84 -8.20 -4.80 2.17
N ASP A 85 -9.48 -4.47 1.97
CA ASP A 85 -10.24 -4.91 0.80
C ASP A 85 -9.60 -4.40 -0.50
N LEU A 86 -8.93 -3.23 -0.46
CA LEU A 86 -8.21 -2.67 -1.61
C LEU A 86 -6.96 -3.47 -1.96
N LEU A 87 -6.30 -4.09 -0.98
CA LEU A 87 -5.11 -4.93 -1.20
C LEU A 87 -5.46 -6.26 -1.85
N SER A 88 -6.72 -6.69 -1.71
CA SER A 88 -7.22 -7.94 -2.31
C SER A 88 -7.55 -7.79 -3.80
N VAL A 89 -7.45 -6.58 -4.35
CA VAL A 89 -7.63 -6.35 -5.80
C VAL A 89 -6.47 -6.98 -6.56
N GLU A 90 -6.80 -7.82 -7.55
CA GLU A 90 -5.85 -8.66 -8.28
C GLU A 90 -4.59 -7.94 -8.75
N PHE A 91 -4.74 -6.78 -9.41
CA PHE A 91 -3.61 -6.01 -9.93
C PHE A 91 -2.66 -5.50 -8.83
N ILE A 92 -3.21 -5.07 -7.69
CA ILE A 92 -2.42 -4.57 -6.55
C ILE A 92 -1.74 -5.74 -5.85
N LEU A 93 -2.47 -6.83 -5.63
CA LEU A 93 -1.95 -8.04 -5.00
C LEU A 93 -0.82 -8.64 -5.83
N ALA A 94 -1.01 -8.77 -7.15
CA ALA A 94 0.02 -9.29 -8.05
C ALA A 94 1.29 -8.41 -8.02
N ARG A 95 1.12 -7.08 -8.01
CA ARG A 95 2.26 -6.15 -7.90
C ARG A 95 2.99 -6.31 -6.57
N TRP A 96 2.26 -6.41 -5.46
CA TRP A 96 2.87 -6.63 -4.15
C TRP A 96 3.66 -7.94 -4.10
N ILE A 97 3.08 -9.04 -4.56
CA ILE A 97 3.75 -10.34 -4.62
C ILE A 97 5.04 -10.26 -5.45
N ASN A 98 5.01 -9.62 -6.62
CA ASN A 98 6.18 -9.50 -7.48
C ASN A 98 7.32 -8.71 -6.80
N LEU A 99 6.99 -7.61 -6.11
CA LEU A 99 7.98 -6.81 -5.39
C LEU A 99 8.57 -7.58 -4.20
N GLU A 100 7.75 -8.33 -3.46
CA GLU A 100 8.21 -9.18 -2.35
C GLU A 100 9.17 -10.28 -2.84
N VAL A 101 8.84 -10.93 -3.96
CA VAL A 101 9.71 -11.95 -4.54
C VAL A 101 11.05 -11.36 -4.95
N GLN A 102 11.06 -10.16 -5.56
CA GLN A 102 12.30 -9.46 -5.90
C GLN A 102 13.13 -9.16 -4.65
N LEU A 103 12.52 -8.57 -3.62
CA LEU A 103 13.21 -8.22 -2.37
C LEU A 103 13.76 -9.47 -1.66
N ALA A 104 13.01 -10.57 -1.65
CA ALA A 104 13.46 -11.82 -1.07
C ALA A 104 14.66 -12.42 -1.81
N ASN A 105 14.63 -12.37 -3.16
CA ASN A 105 15.75 -12.83 -3.98
C ASN A 105 17.00 -11.96 -3.78
N ASP A 106 16.85 -10.63 -3.81
CA ASP A 106 17.96 -9.70 -3.61
C ASP A 106 18.63 -9.92 -2.25
N LYS A 107 17.83 -10.10 -1.19
CA LYS A 107 18.33 -10.39 0.16
C LYS A 107 18.98 -11.76 0.25
N LEU A 108 18.44 -12.77 -0.44
CA LEU A 108 19.03 -14.10 -0.50
C LEU A 108 20.38 -14.07 -1.21
N ASP A 109 20.47 -13.38 -2.35
CA ASP A 109 21.72 -13.20 -3.08
C ASP A 109 22.75 -12.44 -2.24
N GLU A 110 22.33 -11.39 -1.53
CA GLU A 110 23.20 -10.67 -0.59
C GLU A 110 23.78 -11.63 0.45
N ILE A 111 22.93 -12.45 1.09
CA ILE A 111 23.37 -13.44 2.10
C ILE A 111 24.33 -14.46 1.48
N LEU A 112 24.02 -15.02 0.30
CA LEU A 112 24.84 -16.05 -0.34
C LEU A 112 26.19 -15.52 -0.84
N MET A 113 26.25 -14.24 -1.22
CA MET A 113 27.47 -13.57 -1.65
C MET A 113 28.38 -13.14 -0.49
N GLN A 114 27.91 -13.19 0.77
CA GLN A 114 28.76 -12.86 1.89
C GLN A 114 29.92 -13.87 2.01
N PRO A 115 31.17 -13.41 2.23
CA PRO A 115 32.34 -14.28 2.33
C PRO A 115 32.26 -15.26 3.52
N GLU A 116 31.41 -14.95 4.49
CA GLU A 116 31.14 -15.78 5.68
C GLU A 116 29.98 -16.77 5.46
N ALA A 117 29.21 -16.65 4.37
CA ALA A 117 27.98 -17.39 4.13
C ALA A 117 28.16 -18.93 4.14
N TRP A 118 29.37 -19.37 3.79
CA TRP A 118 29.72 -20.78 3.67
C TRP A 118 30.72 -21.25 4.73
N LYS A 119 31.07 -20.40 5.71
CA LYS A 119 31.94 -20.84 6.81
C LYS A 119 31.20 -21.86 7.66
N GLN A 120 31.64 -23.11 7.60
CA GLN A 120 31.24 -24.13 8.56
C GLN A 120 31.58 -23.64 9.97
N VAL A 121 30.55 -23.47 10.79
CA VAL A 121 30.72 -23.39 12.24
C VAL A 121 31.20 -24.77 12.68
N PHE A 122 32.51 -24.99 12.67
CA PHE A 122 33.10 -26.10 13.40
C PHE A 122 32.90 -25.79 14.89
N GLU A 123 31.78 -26.26 15.45
CA GLU A 123 31.63 -26.44 16.89
C GLU A 123 32.67 -27.48 17.33
N GLY A 124 33.88 -27.00 17.57
CA GLY A 124 34.92 -27.76 18.22
C GLY A 124 34.48 -28.05 19.65
N GLN A 125 33.87 -29.22 19.85
CA GLN A 125 33.95 -29.94 21.10
C GLN A 125 35.45 -30.03 21.49
N LYS A 126 35.87 -29.25 22.47
CA LYS A 126 37.11 -29.51 23.20
C LYS A 126 36.73 -30.05 24.57
N GLN A 127 36.98 -31.35 24.72
CA GLN A 127 37.12 -32.09 25.96
C GLN A 127 38.19 -31.48 26.86
#